data_AF-A0A0S8CGL1-F1
#
_entry.id   AF-A0A0S8CGL1-F1
#
_cell.length_a   1.000
_cell.length_b   1.000
_cell.length_c   1.000
_cell.angle_alpha   90.00
_cell.angle_beta   90.00
_cell.angle_gamma   90.00
#
_symmetry.space_group_name_H-M   'P 1'
#
loop_
_entity.id
_entity.type
_entity.pdbx_description
1 polymer ?
#
loop_
_entity_poly.entity_id
_entity_poly.type
_entity_poly.pdbx_seq_one_letter_code
_entity_poly.pdbx_strand_id
1 'polypeptide(L)'
;YFGSATATVAGAWEGYKKFRPKEFSDVKVLWLFSAGPGMLYTKKEASSLSELKGMRIRATGNTAAAIKAMGAIPVAMPMADVYEALSKGVVEGQIAPPEVLKGWKQAEVTNFITVLPPVYNSIMYTVMNLKKWNSLPGDVQMAIEAINEGFSVRAAQIWDSQQITGGIDYGIKEHGMKMVKWPEEDLKKALEIMKPLLDAYVDRVTEKGLPGQEILDYVKARAAINSKKYPPAF
;
A
#
# COMPACT_ATOMS: atom_id res chain seq x y z
N TYR A 1 4.39 10.80 -3.59
CA TYR A 1 4.34 9.33 -3.55
C TYR A 1 5.50 8.83 -2.70
N PHE A 2 5.30 7.78 -1.91
CA PHE A 2 6.38 7.11 -1.19
C PHE A 2 6.90 5.95 -2.05
N GLY A 3 8.19 5.98 -2.41
CA GLY A 3 8.78 4.98 -3.30
C GLY A 3 9.03 3.61 -2.65
N SER A 4 9.06 3.54 -1.31
CA SER A 4 9.45 2.35 -0.56
C SER A 4 8.56 2.15 0.67
N ALA A 5 8.53 0.92 1.19
CA ALA A 5 7.94 0.61 2.48
C ALA A 5 8.59 1.47 3.57
N THR A 6 9.92 1.59 3.54
CA THR A 6 10.67 2.37 4.54
C THR A 6 10.31 3.85 4.50
N ALA A 7 10.23 4.46 3.30
CA ALA A 7 9.79 5.85 3.16
C ALA A 7 8.36 6.06 3.70
N THR A 8 7.48 5.09 3.43
CA THR A 8 6.09 5.11 3.88
C THR A 8 6.00 5.05 5.40
N VAL A 9 6.67 4.10 6.03
CA VAL A 9 6.63 3.94 7.50
C VAL A 9 7.20 5.16 8.21
N ALA A 10 8.30 5.72 7.70
CA ALA A 10 8.85 6.96 8.24
C ALA A 10 7.81 8.10 8.18
N GLY A 11 7.18 8.30 7.02
CA GLY A 11 6.15 9.33 6.84
C GLY A 11 4.90 9.08 7.71
N ALA A 12 4.50 7.83 7.88
CA ALA A 12 3.37 7.43 8.72
C ALA A 12 3.64 7.74 10.20
N TRP A 13 4.85 7.45 10.70
CA TRP A 13 5.23 7.78 12.07
C TRP A 13 5.31 9.28 12.32
N GLU A 14 5.90 10.04 11.39
CA GLU A 14 5.94 11.49 11.44
C GLU A 14 4.52 12.09 11.48
N GLY A 15 3.63 11.60 10.63
CA GLY A 15 2.21 11.99 10.60
C GLY A 15 1.47 11.64 11.89
N TYR A 16 1.64 10.41 12.39
CA TYR A 16 1.04 9.96 13.64
C TYR A 16 1.49 10.84 14.83
N LYS A 17 2.78 11.15 14.94
CA LYS A 17 3.32 12.03 15.99
C LYS A 17 2.80 13.46 15.87
N LYS A 18 2.67 13.99 14.65
CA LYS A 18 2.18 15.35 14.39
C LYS A 18 0.70 15.50 14.70
N PHE A 19 -0.13 14.63 14.14
CA PHE A 19 -1.59 14.80 14.15
C PHE A 19 -2.28 14.08 15.31
N ARG A 20 -1.63 13.11 15.96
CA ARG A 20 -2.14 12.35 17.12
C ARG A 20 -3.59 11.92 16.93
N PRO A 21 -3.87 11.02 15.97
CA PRO A 21 -5.23 10.69 15.56
C PRO A 21 -6.03 10.16 16.76
N LYS A 22 -7.23 10.71 16.98
CA LYS A 22 -8.09 10.32 18.11
C LYS A 22 -8.58 8.88 17.97
N GLU A 23 -8.58 8.33 16.76
CA GLU A 23 -8.92 6.94 16.45
C GLU A 23 -8.00 5.93 17.14
N PHE A 24 -6.84 6.34 17.65
CA PHE A 24 -5.93 5.49 18.42
C PHE A 24 -5.97 5.78 19.93
N SER A 25 -6.89 6.62 20.41
CA SER A 25 -6.88 7.10 21.81
C SER A 25 -7.22 6.03 22.86
N ASP A 26 -7.85 4.93 22.47
CA ASP A 26 -8.27 3.82 23.33
C ASP A 26 -7.26 2.65 23.34
N VAL A 27 -6.18 2.76 22.59
CA VAL A 27 -5.14 1.74 22.44
C VAL A 27 -3.74 2.35 22.56
N LYS A 28 -2.76 1.51 22.88
CA LYS A 28 -1.34 1.88 22.74
C LYS A 28 -0.85 1.47 21.36
N VAL A 29 -0.54 2.43 20.49
CA VAL A 29 0.19 2.14 19.25
C VAL A 29 1.61 1.71 19.61
N LEU A 30 1.97 0.49 19.22
CA LEU A 30 3.30 -0.05 19.39
C LEU A 30 4.14 0.32 18.17
N TRP A 31 3.79 -0.19 16.99
CA TRP A 31 4.52 0.14 15.77
C TRP A 31 3.62 0.24 14.54
N LEU A 32 4.12 0.97 13.56
CA LEU A 32 3.53 1.08 12.23
C LEU A 32 4.40 0.31 11.26
N PHE A 33 3.79 -0.36 10.29
CA PHE A 33 4.53 -1.03 9.22
C PHE A 33 3.82 -0.84 7.89
N SER A 34 4.57 -0.98 6.81
CA SER A 34 4.05 -0.88 5.45
C SER A 34 4.62 -2.02 4.65
N ALA A 35 3.84 -2.53 3.72
CA ALA A 35 4.41 -3.26 2.60
C ALA A 35 4.98 -2.26 1.57
N GLY A 36 5.69 -2.78 0.57
CA GLY A 36 6.20 -1.98 -0.53
C GLY A 36 5.09 -1.37 -1.40
N PRO A 37 5.48 -0.56 -2.39
CA PRO A 37 4.55 -0.07 -3.40
C PRO A 37 3.87 -1.22 -4.15
N GLY A 38 2.62 -1.02 -4.53
CA GLY A 38 1.82 -2.05 -5.20
C GLY A 38 1.94 -2.01 -6.71
N MET A 39 1.79 -3.18 -7.32
CA MET A 39 1.65 -3.35 -8.77
C MET A 39 0.33 -4.06 -9.08
N LEU A 40 -0.04 -4.05 -10.36
CA LEU A 40 -1.18 -4.80 -10.86
C LEU A 40 -0.73 -6.19 -11.31
N TYR A 41 -1.37 -7.23 -10.75
CA TYR A 41 -1.20 -8.61 -11.19
C TYR A 41 -2.48 -9.10 -11.82
N THR A 42 -2.41 -9.57 -13.08
CA THR A 42 -3.61 -9.99 -13.83
C THR A 42 -3.44 -11.35 -14.47
N LYS A 43 -4.57 -12.04 -14.68
CA LYS A 43 -4.63 -13.31 -15.41
C LYS A 43 -4.46 -13.11 -16.92
N LYS A 44 -4.98 -12.00 -17.46
CA LYS A 44 -4.86 -11.59 -18.85
C LYS A 44 -4.07 -10.29 -18.94
N GLU A 45 -3.44 -10.06 -20.09
CA GLU A 45 -2.73 -8.82 -20.34
C GLU A 45 -3.69 -7.63 -20.25
N ALA A 46 -3.23 -6.56 -19.59
CA ALA A 46 -3.89 -5.28 -19.53
C ALA A 46 -2.83 -4.21 -19.76
N SER A 47 -2.57 -3.91 -21.04
CA SER A 47 -1.47 -3.08 -21.53
C SER A 47 -1.82 -1.61 -21.68
N SER A 48 -3.08 -1.25 -21.47
CA SER A 48 -3.60 0.11 -21.63
C SER A 48 -4.70 0.41 -20.62
N LEU A 49 -5.03 1.69 -20.47
CA LEU A 49 -6.17 2.11 -19.66
C LEU A 49 -7.49 1.56 -20.20
N SER A 50 -7.63 1.44 -21.53
CA SER A 50 -8.82 0.86 -22.15
C SER A 50 -8.98 -0.63 -21.88
N GLU A 51 -7.88 -1.39 -21.85
CA GLU A 51 -7.92 -2.83 -21.54
C GLU A 51 -8.20 -3.10 -20.06
N LEU A 52 -7.81 -2.18 -19.15
CA LEU A 52 -8.16 -2.27 -17.74
C LEU A 52 -9.67 -2.09 -17.49
N LYS A 53 -10.35 -1.36 -18.38
CA LYS A 53 -11.76 -0.99 -18.20
C LYS A 53 -12.65 -2.23 -18.11
N GLY A 54 -13.49 -2.28 -17.07
CA GLY A 54 -14.41 -3.38 -16.83
C GLY A 54 -13.80 -4.64 -16.20
N MET A 55 -12.46 -4.72 -16.07
CA MET A 55 -11.83 -5.84 -15.37
C MET A 55 -12.22 -5.84 -13.89
N ARG A 56 -12.53 -7.02 -13.34
CA ARG A 56 -12.76 -7.19 -11.89
C ARG A 56 -11.42 -7.27 -11.18
N ILE A 57 -11.02 -6.19 -10.50
CA ILE A 57 -9.72 -6.10 -9.84
C ILE A 57 -9.91 -6.07 -8.33
N ARG A 58 -9.22 -6.98 -7.62
CA ARG A 58 -9.20 -6.93 -6.17
C ARG A 58 -8.46 -5.69 -5.69
N ALA A 59 -9.16 -4.83 -4.96
CA ALA A 59 -8.63 -3.60 -4.38
C ALA A 59 -9.46 -3.19 -3.16
N THR A 60 -8.84 -2.51 -2.21
CA THR A 60 -9.48 -2.05 -0.96
C THR A 60 -9.21 -0.57 -0.70
N GLY A 61 -10.05 0.07 0.12
CA GLY A 61 -9.84 1.45 0.57
C GLY A 61 -9.66 2.45 -0.58
N ASN A 62 -8.69 3.37 -0.44
CA ASN A 62 -8.42 4.38 -1.47
C ASN A 62 -7.92 3.78 -2.79
N THR A 63 -7.27 2.61 -2.78
CA THR A 63 -6.88 1.91 -4.01
C THR A 63 -8.10 1.44 -4.79
N ALA A 64 -9.18 1.01 -4.12
CA ALA A 64 -10.43 0.68 -4.80
C ALA A 64 -11.05 1.89 -5.51
N ALA A 65 -10.98 3.08 -4.90
CA ALA A 65 -11.43 4.32 -5.53
C ALA A 65 -10.59 4.67 -6.76
N ALA A 66 -9.25 4.53 -6.69
CA ALA A 66 -8.36 4.73 -7.83
C ALA A 66 -8.64 3.76 -8.99
N ILE A 67 -8.79 2.47 -8.70
CA ILE A 67 -9.11 1.44 -9.69
C ILE A 67 -10.47 1.69 -10.34
N LYS A 68 -11.48 2.10 -9.55
CA LYS A 68 -12.79 2.49 -10.07
C LYS A 68 -12.70 3.71 -10.99
N ALA A 69 -11.94 4.73 -10.60
CA ALA A 69 -11.74 5.93 -11.40
C ALA A 69 -11.08 5.61 -12.75
N MET A 70 -10.13 4.67 -12.77
CA MET A 70 -9.51 4.14 -14.00
C MET A 70 -10.43 3.24 -14.84
N GLY A 71 -11.67 2.99 -14.40
CA GLY A 71 -12.70 2.29 -15.18
C GLY A 71 -12.78 0.77 -14.93
N ALA A 72 -11.95 0.21 -14.05
CA ALA A 72 -12.08 -1.17 -13.59
C ALA A 72 -13.18 -1.31 -12.52
N ILE A 73 -13.57 -2.55 -12.23
CA ILE A 73 -14.56 -2.89 -11.22
C ILE A 73 -13.83 -3.37 -9.96
N PRO A 74 -13.69 -2.56 -8.90
CA PRO A 74 -13.02 -3.01 -7.69
C PRO A 74 -13.86 -4.04 -6.93
N VAL A 75 -13.22 -5.13 -6.50
CA VAL A 75 -13.83 -6.13 -5.62
C VAL A 75 -13.04 -6.17 -4.31
N ALA A 76 -13.70 -5.80 -3.20
CA ALA A 76 -13.04 -5.76 -1.90
C ALA A 76 -13.15 -7.13 -1.20
N MET A 77 -12.00 -7.69 -0.81
CA MET A 77 -11.92 -8.92 0.00
C MET A 77 -10.59 -8.98 0.80
N PRO A 78 -10.55 -9.72 1.92
CA PRO A 78 -9.32 -10.04 2.65
C PRO A 78 -8.24 -10.68 1.76
N MET A 79 -6.97 -10.47 2.09
CA MET A 79 -5.85 -11.03 1.30
C MET A 79 -5.86 -12.56 1.25
N ALA A 80 -6.31 -13.21 2.34
CA ALA A 80 -6.37 -14.67 2.44
C ALA A 80 -7.29 -15.32 1.39
N ASP A 81 -8.31 -14.61 0.93
CA ASP A 81 -9.30 -15.15 -0.03
C ASP A 81 -8.85 -14.94 -1.49
N VAL A 82 -7.81 -14.14 -1.72
CA VAL A 82 -7.46 -13.64 -3.06
C VAL A 82 -6.94 -14.75 -3.98
N TYR A 83 -6.18 -15.71 -3.45
CA TYR A 83 -5.69 -16.85 -4.26
C TYR A 83 -6.86 -17.62 -4.87
N GLU A 84 -7.84 -17.99 -4.02
CA GLU A 84 -9.01 -18.73 -4.46
C GLU A 84 -9.88 -17.90 -5.42
N ALA A 85 -10.07 -16.62 -5.13
CA ALA A 85 -10.82 -15.71 -5.99
C ALA A 85 -10.18 -15.51 -7.38
N LEU A 86 -8.85 -15.43 -7.45
CA LEU A 86 -8.10 -15.40 -8.72
C LEU A 86 -8.19 -16.74 -9.44
N SER A 87 -7.95 -17.84 -8.74
CA SER A 87 -8.00 -19.20 -9.30
C SER A 87 -9.37 -19.48 -9.95
N LYS A 88 -10.45 -19.21 -9.21
CA LYS A 88 -11.85 -19.38 -9.67
C LYS A 88 -12.33 -18.29 -10.65
N GLY A 89 -11.56 -17.23 -10.87
CA GLY A 89 -11.92 -16.15 -11.81
C GLY A 89 -13.01 -15.20 -11.32
N VAL A 90 -13.27 -15.17 -10.00
CA VAL A 90 -14.14 -14.17 -9.36
C VAL A 90 -13.57 -12.77 -9.62
N VAL A 91 -12.25 -12.65 -9.48
CA VAL A 91 -11.47 -11.48 -9.91
C VAL A 91 -10.48 -11.89 -11.01
N GLU A 92 -10.14 -10.94 -11.86
CA GLU A 92 -9.23 -11.09 -13.00
C GLU A 92 -7.83 -10.57 -12.71
N GLY A 93 -7.67 -9.89 -11.58
CA GLY A 93 -6.40 -9.41 -11.07
C GLY A 93 -6.54 -8.75 -9.71
N GLN A 94 -5.46 -8.15 -9.24
CA GLN A 94 -5.42 -7.42 -7.98
C GLN A 94 -4.37 -6.31 -8.02
N ILE A 95 -4.49 -5.37 -7.09
CA ILE A 95 -3.39 -4.47 -6.73
C ILE A 95 -2.79 -4.90 -5.39
N ALA A 96 -1.49 -5.20 -5.37
CA ALA A 96 -0.78 -5.67 -4.18
C ALA A 96 0.74 -5.43 -4.33
N PRO A 97 1.51 -5.44 -3.22
CA PRO A 97 2.97 -5.41 -3.27
C PRO A 97 3.55 -6.73 -3.81
N PRO A 98 4.67 -6.73 -4.54
CA PRO A 98 5.32 -7.93 -5.11
C PRO A 98 5.51 -9.16 -4.23
N GLU A 99 5.71 -8.99 -2.92
CA GLU A 99 5.91 -10.12 -1.99
C GLU A 99 4.78 -11.17 -2.04
N VAL A 100 3.56 -10.75 -2.40
CA VAL A 100 2.39 -11.64 -2.47
C VAL A 100 2.53 -12.72 -3.54
N LEU A 101 3.34 -12.48 -4.57
CA LEU A 101 3.57 -13.42 -5.65
C LEU A 101 4.12 -14.75 -5.11
N LYS A 102 5.00 -14.68 -4.09
CA LYS A 102 5.55 -15.83 -3.39
C LYS A 102 4.81 -16.13 -2.09
N GLY A 103 4.66 -15.14 -1.21
CA GLY A 103 4.11 -15.34 0.14
C GLY A 103 2.67 -15.83 0.16
N TRP A 104 1.87 -15.38 -0.81
CA TRP A 104 0.47 -15.79 -1.01
C TRP A 104 0.28 -16.67 -2.24
N LYS A 105 1.39 -17.13 -2.86
CA LYS A 105 1.41 -17.99 -4.05
C LYS A 105 0.66 -17.41 -5.26
N GLN A 106 0.50 -16.09 -5.33
CA GLN A 106 -0.34 -15.48 -6.37
C GLN A 106 0.31 -15.52 -7.76
N ALA A 107 1.60 -15.81 -7.85
CA ALA A 107 2.27 -16.11 -9.12
C ALA A 107 1.72 -17.39 -9.80
N GLU A 108 1.18 -18.35 -9.04
CA GLU A 108 0.59 -19.58 -9.60
C GLU A 108 -0.74 -19.31 -10.35
N VAL A 109 -1.38 -18.16 -10.08
CA VAL A 109 -2.75 -17.84 -10.51
C VAL A 109 -2.86 -16.51 -11.25
N THR A 110 -1.74 -15.84 -11.53
CA THR A 110 -1.65 -14.62 -12.35
C THR A 110 -0.50 -14.74 -13.34
N ASN A 111 -0.57 -14.04 -14.48
CA ASN A 111 0.38 -14.21 -15.59
C ASN A 111 1.15 -12.93 -15.93
N PHE A 112 0.63 -11.76 -15.52
CA PHE A 112 1.17 -10.47 -15.92
C PHE A 112 1.43 -9.57 -14.70
N ILE A 113 2.50 -8.80 -14.76
CA ILE A 113 2.88 -7.79 -13.79
C ILE A 113 2.89 -6.44 -14.50
N THR A 114 2.00 -5.53 -14.11
CA THR A 114 1.93 -4.18 -14.66
C THR A 114 2.31 -3.16 -13.59
N VAL A 115 3.32 -2.34 -13.88
CA VAL A 115 3.67 -1.18 -13.04
C VAL A 115 2.71 -0.06 -13.39
N LEU A 116 1.73 0.18 -12.53
CA LEU A 116 0.80 1.30 -12.64
C LEU A 116 1.42 2.59 -12.07
N PRO A 117 0.85 3.76 -12.39
CA PRO A 117 1.09 4.95 -11.60
C PRO A 117 0.78 4.66 -10.12
N PRO A 118 1.33 5.45 -9.18
CA PRO A 118 1.22 5.17 -7.75
C PRO A 118 -0.23 5.17 -7.23
N VAL A 119 -0.85 3.99 -7.23
CA VAL A 119 -2.25 3.73 -6.86
C VAL A 119 -2.39 2.96 -5.54
N TYR A 120 -1.28 2.45 -5.02
CA TYR A 120 -1.27 1.60 -3.83
C TYR A 120 -0.18 2.02 -2.86
N ASN A 121 -0.60 2.12 -1.61
CA ASN A 121 0.26 2.02 -0.46
C ASN A 121 -0.58 1.51 0.72
N SER A 122 0.02 0.77 1.64
CA SER A 122 -0.70 0.19 2.78
C SER A 122 0.07 0.43 4.06
N ILE A 123 -0.56 1.16 4.99
CA ILE A 123 -0.06 1.26 6.36
C ILE A 123 -0.87 0.30 7.23
N MET A 124 -0.15 -0.52 7.97
CA MET A 124 -0.67 -1.41 9.00
C MET A 124 -0.10 -1.00 10.35
N TYR A 125 -0.78 -1.37 11.42
CA TYR A 125 -0.42 -0.97 12.77
C TYR A 125 -0.55 -2.14 13.73
N THR A 126 0.35 -2.18 14.71
CA THR A 126 0.25 -3.06 15.87
C THR A 126 -0.11 -2.23 17.08
N VAL A 127 -1.19 -2.60 17.75
CA VAL A 127 -1.71 -1.91 18.92
C VAL A 127 -1.85 -2.86 20.10
N MET A 128 -1.73 -2.32 21.30
CA MET A 128 -1.92 -3.03 22.56
C MET A 128 -3.10 -2.45 23.32
N ASN A 129 -3.88 -3.32 23.97
CA ASN A 129 -4.95 -2.88 24.86
C ASN A 129 -4.39 -1.90 25.91
N LEU A 130 -5.02 -0.73 26.03
CA LEU A 130 -4.49 0.36 26.85
C LEU A 130 -4.45 0.03 28.35
N LYS A 131 -5.46 -0.71 28.87
CA LYS A 131 -5.46 -1.16 30.28
C LYS A 131 -4.28 -2.08 30.56
N LYS A 132 -4.00 -3.01 29.65
CA LYS A 132 -2.85 -3.91 29.79
C LYS A 132 -1.53 -3.14 29.71
N TRP A 133 -1.40 -2.21 28.76
CA TRP A 133 -0.21 -1.35 28.66
C TRP A 133 0.04 -0.60 29.97
N ASN A 134 -0.97 0.06 30.52
CA ASN A 134 -0.87 0.84 31.75
C ASN A 134 -0.58 -0.02 33.00
N SER A 135 -0.83 -1.33 32.94
CA SER A 135 -0.49 -2.27 34.02
C SER A 135 0.97 -2.74 34.00
N LEU A 136 1.72 -2.46 32.93
CA LEU A 136 3.13 -2.86 32.83
C LEU A 136 4.00 -1.98 33.73
N PRO A 137 5.06 -2.54 34.33
CA PRO A 137 6.11 -1.76 34.98
C PRO A 137 6.72 -0.69 34.06
N GLY A 138 7.15 0.44 34.63
CA GLY A 138 7.65 1.58 33.85
C GLY A 138 8.90 1.27 33.03
N ASP A 139 9.82 0.46 33.57
CA ASP A 139 11.01 -0.02 32.87
C ASP A 139 10.64 -0.90 31.65
N VAL A 140 9.61 -1.74 31.78
CA VAL A 140 9.09 -2.55 30.67
C VAL A 140 8.44 -1.67 29.60
N GLN A 141 7.65 -0.67 30.00
CA GLN A 141 7.08 0.29 29.05
C GLN A 141 8.18 1.02 28.26
N MET A 142 9.19 1.53 28.96
CA MET A 142 10.34 2.21 28.36
C MET A 142 11.10 1.30 27.39
N ALA A 143 11.34 0.03 27.76
CA ALA A 143 12.03 -0.93 26.90
C ALA A 143 11.26 -1.20 25.60
N ILE A 144 9.94 -1.35 25.66
CA ILE A 144 9.10 -1.54 24.47
C ILE A 144 9.08 -0.28 23.60
N GLU A 145 8.91 0.90 24.19
CA GLU A 145 8.91 2.16 23.43
C GLU A 145 10.24 2.43 22.74
N ALA A 146 11.36 2.09 23.36
CA ALA A 146 12.70 2.28 22.81
C ALA A 146 12.91 1.51 21.49
N ILE A 147 12.23 0.38 21.29
CA ILE A 147 12.38 -0.44 20.08
C ILE A 147 11.33 -0.16 19.01
N ASN A 148 10.17 0.39 19.37
CA ASN A 148 8.99 0.48 18.51
C ASN A 148 9.26 1.17 17.15
N GLU A 149 9.81 2.39 17.15
CA GLU A 149 10.07 3.14 15.91
C GLU A 149 11.23 2.53 15.11
N GLY A 150 12.31 2.11 15.78
CA GLY A 150 13.45 1.46 15.13
C GLY A 150 13.06 0.12 14.48
N PHE A 151 12.22 -0.65 15.16
CA PHE A 151 11.67 -1.90 14.64
C PHE A 151 10.76 -1.66 13.44
N SER A 152 9.94 -0.61 13.46
CA SER A 152 9.08 -0.22 12.33
C SER A 152 9.89 -0.02 11.04
N VAL A 153 10.96 0.78 11.13
CA VAL A 153 11.85 1.07 9.99
C VAL A 153 12.57 -0.19 9.53
N ARG A 154 13.12 -0.99 10.47
CA ARG A 154 13.83 -2.23 10.13
C ARG A 154 12.91 -3.26 9.47
N ALA A 155 11.69 -3.41 9.97
CA ALA A 155 10.68 -4.29 9.36
C ALA A 155 10.33 -3.83 7.94
N ALA A 156 10.20 -2.53 7.72
CA ALA A 156 9.95 -1.96 6.39
C ALA A 156 11.10 -2.23 5.40
N GLN A 157 12.36 -2.17 5.86
CA GLN A 157 13.51 -2.52 5.04
C GLN A 157 13.51 -3.99 4.61
N ILE A 158 13.02 -4.89 5.46
CA ILE A 158 12.82 -6.30 5.08
C ILE A 158 11.80 -6.38 3.95
N TRP A 159 10.66 -5.70 4.06
CA TRP A 159 9.67 -5.64 2.97
C TRP A 159 10.25 -5.08 1.68
N ASP A 160 11.06 -4.02 1.75
CA ASP A 160 11.73 -3.43 0.59
C ASP A 160 12.68 -4.44 -0.08
N SER A 161 13.45 -5.19 0.71
CA SER A 161 14.38 -6.22 0.20
C SER A 161 13.67 -7.36 -0.53
N GLN A 162 12.40 -7.63 -0.21
CA GLN A 162 11.63 -8.73 -0.80
C GLN A 162 10.92 -8.33 -2.10
N GLN A 163 10.88 -7.04 -2.46
CA GLN A 163 10.11 -6.59 -3.62
C GLN A 163 10.64 -7.19 -4.93
N ILE A 164 11.96 -7.21 -5.11
CA ILE A 164 12.60 -7.71 -6.33
C ILE A 164 12.76 -9.23 -6.27
N THR A 165 13.66 -9.72 -5.42
CA THR A 165 14.05 -11.15 -5.41
C THR A 165 12.92 -12.05 -4.92
N GLY A 166 12.21 -11.64 -3.86
CA GLY A 166 11.10 -12.40 -3.28
C GLY A 166 9.77 -12.28 -4.02
N GLY A 167 9.62 -11.25 -4.87
CA GLY A 167 8.38 -10.91 -5.55
C GLY A 167 8.48 -10.98 -7.06
N ILE A 168 8.98 -9.90 -7.68
CA ILE A 168 9.00 -9.76 -9.15
C ILE A 168 9.84 -10.84 -9.82
N ASP A 169 11.08 -11.05 -9.37
CA ASP A 169 11.99 -12.05 -9.93
C ASP A 169 11.42 -13.46 -9.76
N TYR A 170 10.80 -13.74 -8.61
CA TYR A 170 10.14 -15.02 -8.38
C TYR A 170 9.01 -15.26 -9.40
N GLY A 171 8.12 -14.27 -9.60
CA GLY A 171 7.06 -14.36 -10.60
C GLY A 171 7.58 -14.57 -12.02
N ILE A 172 8.63 -13.85 -12.41
CA ILE A 172 9.18 -13.93 -13.77
C ILE A 172 9.98 -15.22 -13.98
N LYS A 173 10.93 -15.54 -13.08
CA LYS A 173 11.90 -16.62 -13.27
C LYS A 173 11.30 -18.00 -12.97
N GLU A 174 10.46 -18.10 -11.96
CA GLU A 174 9.92 -19.40 -11.50
C GLU A 174 8.54 -19.71 -12.11
N HIS A 175 7.75 -18.67 -12.45
CA HIS A 175 6.39 -18.83 -12.99
C HIS A 175 6.20 -18.27 -14.39
N GLY A 176 7.24 -17.68 -15.00
CA GLY A 176 7.18 -17.17 -16.38
C GLY A 176 6.25 -15.96 -16.57
N MET A 177 5.95 -15.22 -15.50
CA MET A 177 5.11 -14.02 -15.59
C MET A 177 5.74 -12.96 -16.50
N LYS A 178 4.89 -12.18 -17.17
CA LYS A 178 5.33 -11.14 -18.12
C LYS A 178 5.16 -9.75 -17.54
N MET A 179 6.20 -8.92 -17.67
CA MET A 179 6.11 -7.49 -17.39
C MET A 179 5.33 -6.79 -18.50
N VAL A 180 4.36 -5.96 -18.11
CA VAL A 180 3.54 -5.15 -19.00
C VAL A 180 3.82 -3.68 -18.72
N LYS A 181 4.07 -2.92 -19.78
CA LYS A 181 4.29 -1.48 -19.72
C LYS A 181 3.16 -0.77 -20.45
N TRP A 182 2.51 0.17 -19.76
CA TRP A 182 1.53 1.03 -20.39
C TRP A 182 2.19 2.12 -21.25
N PRO A 183 1.53 2.58 -22.32
CA PRO A 183 1.91 3.79 -23.03
C PRO A 183 1.99 5.00 -22.08
N GLU A 184 2.94 5.91 -22.32
CA GLU A 184 3.08 7.11 -21.48
C GLU A 184 1.82 7.97 -21.44
N GLU A 185 1.07 8.01 -22.53
CA GLU A 185 -0.20 8.73 -22.60
C GLU A 185 -1.23 8.16 -21.63
N ASP A 186 -1.31 6.84 -21.51
CA ASP A 186 -2.24 6.18 -20.59
C ASP A 186 -1.81 6.36 -19.13
N LEU A 187 -0.50 6.32 -18.86
CA LEU A 187 0.04 6.65 -17.53
C LEU A 187 -0.31 8.09 -17.13
N LYS A 188 -0.17 9.06 -18.06
CA LYS A 188 -0.55 10.46 -17.84
C LYS A 188 -2.05 10.60 -17.61
N LYS A 189 -2.88 10.00 -18.47
CA LYS A 189 -4.35 10.00 -18.33
C LYS A 189 -4.79 9.40 -16.99
N ALA A 190 -4.21 8.28 -16.58
CA ALA A 190 -4.50 7.64 -15.29
C ALA A 190 -4.14 8.56 -14.11
N LEU A 191 -2.99 9.26 -14.16
CA LEU A 191 -2.63 10.26 -13.15
C LEU A 191 -3.63 11.41 -13.09
N GLU A 192 -4.06 11.96 -14.24
CA GLU A 192 -5.06 13.03 -14.30
C GLU A 192 -6.42 12.58 -13.71
N ILE A 193 -6.88 11.38 -14.06
CA ILE A 193 -8.11 10.77 -13.54
C ILE A 193 -8.09 10.64 -12.02
N MET A 194 -6.92 10.41 -11.43
CA MET A 194 -6.78 10.24 -9.98
C MET A 194 -6.64 11.55 -9.21
N LYS A 195 -6.33 12.68 -9.85
CA LYS A 195 -6.16 13.98 -9.15
C LYS A 195 -7.37 14.36 -8.29
N PRO A 196 -8.62 14.26 -8.78
CA PRO A 196 -9.79 14.63 -7.98
C PRO A 196 -10.02 13.73 -6.76
N LEU A 197 -9.40 12.55 -6.70
CA LEU A 197 -9.50 11.67 -5.53
C LEU A 197 -8.79 12.25 -4.31
N LEU A 198 -7.79 13.12 -4.52
CA LEU A 198 -7.12 13.83 -3.43
C LEU A 198 -8.03 14.92 -2.86
N ASP A 199 -8.76 15.63 -3.72
CA ASP A 199 -9.73 16.65 -3.29
C ASP A 199 -10.88 15.98 -2.53
N ALA A 200 -11.43 14.89 -3.07
CA ALA A 200 -12.44 14.09 -2.39
C ALA A 200 -11.95 13.49 -1.04
N TYR A 201 -10.64 13.21 -0.92
CA TYR A 201 -10.04 12.84 0.37
C TYR A 201 -10.04 14.03 1.34
N VAL A 202 -9.63 15.22 0.89
CA VAL A 202 -9.61 16.44 1.70
C VAL A 202 -11.01 16.76 2.22
N ASP A 203 -12.01 16.73 1.35
CA ASP A 203 -13.40 17.01 1.71
C ASP A 203 -13.89 16.03 2.79
N ARG A 204 -13.75 14.72 2.54
CA ARG A 204 -14.17 13.68 3.48
C ARG A 204 -13.49 13.77 4.86
N VAL A 205 -12.22 14.17 4.90
CA VAL A 205 -11.48 14.33 6.16
C VAL A 205 -11.90 15.63 6.86
N THR A 206 -12.13 16.70 6.11
CA THR A 206 -12.58 17.99 6.62
C THR A 206 -13.99 17.93 7.19
N GLU A 207 -14.90 17.17 6.56
CA GLU A 207 -16.25 16.88 7.09
C GLU A 207 -16.23 16.20 8.46
N LYS A 208 -15.14 15.49 8.80
CA LYS A 208 -14.93 14.88 10.12
C LYS A 208 -14.30 15.84 11.14
N GLY A 209 -14.15 17.11 10.79
CA GLY A 209 -13.52 18.14 11.64
C GLY A 209 -12.01 18.00 11.75
N LEU A 210 -11.36 17.29 10.82
CA LEU A 210 -9.91 17.13 10.77
C LEU A 210 -9.31 18.07 9.71
N PRO A 211 -8.04 18.50 9.84
CA PRO A 211 -7.43 19.43 8.89
C PRO A 211 -7.01 18.72 7.58
N GLY A 212 -7.98 18.38 6.73
CA GLY A 212 -7.77 17.53 5.55
C GLY A 212 -6.69 18.02 4.60
N GLN A 213 -6.71 19.30 4.25
CA GLN A 213 -5.71 19.91 3.37
C GLN A 213 -4.31 19.90 4.00
N GLU A 214 -4.20 20.25 5.28
CA GLU A 214 -2.92 20.23 6.00
C GLU A 214 -2.33 18.81 6.05
N ILE A 215 -3.18 17.80 6.29
CA ILE A 215 -2.76 16.40 6.28
C ILE A 215 -2.23 16.01 4.90
N LEU A 216 -2.96 16.35 3.83
CA LEU A 216 -2.54 16.03 2.46
C LEU A 216 -1.19 16.67 2.12
N ASP A 217 -1.03 17.96 2.41
CA ASP A 217 0.19 18.71 2.11
C ASP A 217 1.37 18.19 2.94
N TYR A 218 1.14 17.89 4.21
CA TYR A 218 2.15 17.28 5.07
C TYR A 218 2.60 15.93 4.52
N VAL A 219 1.67 15.05 4.14
CA VAL A 219 1.98 13.74 3.56
C VAL A 219 2.76 13.88 2.25
N LYS A 220 2.37 14.82 1.36
CA LYS A 220 3.11 15.11 0.12
C LYS A 220 4.55 15.56 0.39
N ALA A 221 4.74 16.47 1.34
CA ALA A 221 6.07 16.95 1.72
C ALA A 221 6.94 15.83 2.32
N ARG A 222 6.38 15.04 3.25
CA ARG A 222 7.09 13.88 3.83
C ARG A 222 7.42 12.83 2.78
N ALA A 223 6.52 12.58 1.84
CA ALA A 223 6.78 11.69 0.72
C ALA A 223 7.96 12.13 -0.15
N ALA A 224 8.07 13.43 -0.43
CA ALA A 224 9.19 13.98 -1.20
C ALA A 224 10.54 13.87 -0.45
N ILE A 225 10.54 14.09 0.88
CA ILE A 225 11.73 13.99 1.72
C ILE A 225 12.15 12.53 1.90
N ASN A 226 11.23 11.69 2.35
CA ASN A 226 11.52 10.31 2.75
C ASN A 226 11.83 9.42 1.55
N SER A 227 11.26 9.68 0.37
CA SER A 227 11.63 8.92 -0.85
C SER A 227 13.04 9.24 -1.34
N LYS A 228 13.60 10.41 -1.03
CA LYS A 228 15.02 10.70 -1.30
C LYS A 228 15.93 10.00 -0.30
N LYS A 229 15.51 9.94 0.96
CA LYS A 229 16.25 9.28 2.04
C LYS A 229 16.25 7.76 1.91
N TYR A 230 15.11 7.20 1.47
CA TYR A 230 14.86 5.78 1.30
C TYR A 230 14.35 5.54 -0.13
N PRO A 231 15.25 5.55 -1.13
CA PRO A 231 14.86 5.38 -2.52
C PRO A 231 14.16 4.03 -2.74
N PRO A 232 13.29 3.94 -3.76
CA PRO A 232 12.68 2.67 -4.14
C PRO A 232 13.75 1.64 -4.51
N ALA A 233 13.43 0.36 -4.35
CA ALA A 233 14.31 -0.72 -4.78
C ALA A 233 14.40 -0.86 -6.32
N PHE A 234 13.54 -0.17 -7.07
CA PHE A 234 13.44 -0.18 -8.53
C PHE A 234 12.87 1.13 -9.08
#